data_AF-A0A7Y5U4Y8-F1
#
_entry.id   AF-A0A7Y5U4Y8-F1
#
_cell.length_a   1.000
_cell.length_b   1.000
_cell.length_c   1.000
_cell.angle_alpha   90.00
_cell.angle_beta   90.00
_cell.angle_gamma   90.00
#
_symmetry.space_group_name_H-M   'P 1'
#
loop_
_entity.id
_entity.type
_entity.pdbx_description
1 polymer ?
#
loop_
_entity_poly.entity_id
_entity_poly.type
_entity_poly.pdbx_seq_one_letter_code
_entity_poly.pdbx_strand_id
1 'polypeptide(L)'
;MKAVCPLCGARKAKRACPGVRQEICAVCCGTKRLTEIRCPADCVYLTTARTHPAAVVQRQQERDMAFVLPRISDLSQAQYRVFLFAQAHVLDYALTAAPPLLDRDVAEAAAAMAATFETSQSGIIYQHQAAAVPAQRLAASLGAALMEVV
;
A
#
# COMPACT_ATOMS: atom_id res chain seq x y z
N MET A 1 19.71 -37.38 5.23
CA MET A 1 19.98 -36.47 4.09
C MET A 1 19.21 -35.18 4.31
N LYS A 2 19.84 -34.00 4.25
CA LYS A 2 19.09 -32.72 4.37
C LYS A 2 18.38 -32.45 3.05
N ALA A 3 17.07 -32.21 3.10
CA ALA A 3 16.27 -31.93 1.91
C ALA A 3 16.83 -30.72 1.15
N VAL A 4 16.74 -30.77 -0.18
CA VAL A 4 17.06 -29.63 -1.04
C VAL A 4 15.83 -28.73 -1.10
N CYS A 5 16.04 -27.42 -1.14
CA CYS A 5 14.96 -26.46 -1.18
C CYS A 5 14.13 -26.61 -2.46
N PRO A 6 12.80 -26.82 -2.35
CA PRO A 6 11.94 -27.07 -3.52
C PRO A 6 11.79 -25.84 -4.43
N LEU A 7 12.05 -24.62 -3.92
CA LEU A 7 11.91 -23.38 -4.69
C LEU A 7 13.11 -23.08 -5.60
N CYS A 8 14.29 -23.63 -5.30
CA CYS A 8 15.49 -23.35 -6.08
C CYS A 8 16.26 -24.60 -6.53
N GLY A 9 15.95 -25.78 -6.00
CA GLY A 9 16.62 -27.03 -6.35
C GLY A 9 18.12 -27.11 -6.02
N ALA A 10 18.70 -26.08 -5.38
CA ALA A 10 20.15 -25.97 -5.22
C ALA A 10 20.61 -25.91 -3.76
N ARG A 11 19.90 -25.18 -2.91
CA ARG A 11 20.32 -24.90 -1.52
C ARG A 11 19.67 -25.86 -0.53
N LYS A 12 20.34 -26.13 0.60
CA LYS A 12 19.77 -26.94 1.69
C LYS A 12 18.52 -26.26 2.28
N ALA A 13 17.44 -27.02 2.39
CA ALA A 13 16.24 -26.63 3.11
C ALA A 13 16.52 -26.64 4.62
N LYS A 14 16.14 -25.56 5.30
CA LYS A 14 16.42 -25.37 6.74
C LYS A 14 15.34 -24.56 7.48
N ARG A 15 14.33 -24.03 6.77
CA ARG A 15 13.27 -23.18 7.34
C ARG A 15 11.92 -23.76 7.00
N ALA A 16 11.12 -24.12 8.00
CA ALA A 16 9.74 -24.55 7.78
C ALA A 16 8.89 -23.38 7.27
N CYS A 17 8.47 -23.42 6.01
CA CYS A 17 7.70 -22.35 5.41
C CYS A 17 6.20 -22.68 5.44
N PRO A 18 5.37 -21.93 6.20
CA PRO A 18 3.93 -22.20 6.24
C PRO A 18 3.24 -21.93 4.89
N GLY A 19 3.69 -20.93 4.13
CA GLY A 19 3.12 -20.61 2.81
C GLY A 19 3.37 -21.66 1.73
N VAL A 20 4.50 -22.38 1.80
CA VAL A 20 4.83 -23.48 0.86
C VAL A 20 4.47 -24.85 1.44
N ARG A 21 4.19 -24.92 2.75
CA ARG A 21 3.97 -26.15 3.53
C ARG A 21 5.12 -27.16 3.44
N GLN A 22 6.35 -26.66 3.29
CA GLN A 22 7.58 -27.46 3.20
C GLN A 22 8.77 -26.69 3.79
N GLU A 23 9.89 -27.38 4.03
CA GLU A 23 11.14 -26.71 4.36
C GLU A 23 11.78 -26.06 3.11
N ILE A 24 12.21 -24.81 3.24
CA ILE A 24 12.90 -24.06 2.19
C ILE A 24 14.24 -23.52 2.69
N CYS A 25 15.08 -23.01 1.79
CA CYS A 25 16.34 -22.38 2.18
C CYS A 25 16.12 -20.93 2.67
N ALA A 26 17.07 -20.41 3.46
CA ALA A 26 17.03 -19.06 3.98
C ALA A 26 16.96 -17.97 2.89
N VAL A 27 17.60 -18.21 1.73
CA VAL A 27 17.61 -17.23 0.63
C VAL A 27 16.26 -17.14 -0.04
N CYS A 28 15.67 -18.26 -0.47
CA CYS A 28 14.31 -18.24 -1.04
C CYS A 28 13.29 -17.68 -0.03
N CYS A 29 13.42 -18.01 1.25
CA CYS A 29 12.59 -17.41 2.29
C CYS A 29 12.74 -15.88 2.37
N GLY A 30 13.95 -15.34 2.20
CA GLY A 30 14.21 -13.90 2.25
C GLY A 30 13.80 -13.14 0.99
N THR A 31 14.02 -13.74 -0.19
CA THR A 31 13.83 -13.05 -1.48
C THR A 31 12.45 -13.26 -2.09
N LYS A 32 11.76 -14.35 -1.74
CA LYS A 32 10.45 -14.71 -2.32
C LYS A 32 9.27 -14.48 -1.37
N ARG A 33 9.51 -14.07 -0.11
CA ARG A 33 8.43 -13.79 0.85
C ARG A 33 7.57 -12.61 0.37
N LEU A 34 6.25 -12.71 0.57
CA LEU A 34 5.24 -11.71 0.19
C LEU A 34 5.15 -11.39 -1.31
N THR A 35 6.12 -11.76 -2.12
CA THR A 35 6.14 -11.54 -3.57
C THR A 35 5.68 -12.79 -4.32
N GLU A 36 6.33 -13.93 -4.08
CA GLU A 36 5.97 -15.21 -4.72
C GLU A 36 5.39 -16.21 -3.71
N ILE A 37 5.72 -16.06 -2.43
CA ILE A 37 5.21 -16.88 -1.34
C ILE A 37 4.10 -16.11 -0.64
N ARG A 38 2.91 -16.70 -0.60
CA ARG A 38 1.79 -16.24 0.26
C ARG A 38 2.14 -16.49 1.73
N CYS A 39 2.88 -15.56 2.33
CA CYS A 39 3.28 -15.65 3.72
C CYS A 39 2.10 -15.27 4.63
N PRO A 40 1.72 -16.11 5.61
CA PRO A 40 0.74 -15.72 6.61
C PRO A 40 1.34 -14.70 7.59
N ALA A 41 0.46 -13.93 8.25
CA ALA A 41 0.86 -12.85 9.14
C ALA A 41 1.63 -13.32 10.39
N ASP A 42 1.39 -14.57 10.82
CA ASP A 42 2.02 -15.22 11.97
C ASP A 42 3.36 -15.91 11.64
N CYS A 43 3.86 -15.76 10.40
CA CYS A 43 5.12 -16.38 10.01
C CYS A 43 6.31 -15.82 10.83
N VAL A 44 6.89 -16.65 11.70
CA VAL A 44 8.01 -16.27 12.57
C VAL A 44 9.17 -15.63 11.79
N TYR A 45 9.56 -16.20 10.65
CA TYR A 45 10.65 -15.65 9.82
C TYR A 45 10.30 -14.31 9.18
N LEU A 46 9.02 -14.06 8.90
CA LEU A 46 8.56 -12.76 8.43
C LEU A 46 8.59 -11.74 9.56
N THR A 47 8.11 -12.11 10.75
CA THR A 47 8.15 -11.27 11.96
C THR A 47 9.57 -10.85 12.31
N THR A 48 10.50 -11.81 12.44
CA THR A 48 11.92 -11.51 12.77
C THR A 48 12.53 -10.52 11.78
N ALA A 49 12.19 -10.64 10.49
CA ALA A 49 12.75 -9.76 9.49
C ALA A 49 12.09 -8.37 9.41
N ARG A 50 10.89 -8.21 9.97
CA ARG A 50 10.28 -6.89 10.21
C ARG A 50 10.91 -6.23 11.43
N THR A 51 11.18 -6.99 12.49
CA THR A 51 11.86 -6.50 13.70
C THR A 51 13.31 -6.12 13.44
N HIS A 52 14.01 -6.88 12.60
CA HIS A 52 15.40 -6.67 12.23
C HIS A 52 15.54 -6.59 10.70
N PRO A 53 15.13 -5.47 10.09
CA PRO A 53 15.25 -5.29 8.65
C PRO A 53 16.72 -5.25 8.23
N ALA A 54 16.99 -5.63 6.99
CA ALA A 54 18.33 -5.44 6.41
C ALA A 54 18.65 -3.94 6.37
N ALA A 55 19.93 -3.57 6.54
CA ALA A 55 20.35 -2.16 6.56
C ALA A 55 19.90 -1.37 5.32
N VAL A 56 19.81 -2.01 4.15
CA VAL A 56 19.30 -1.39 2.92
C VAL A 56 17.81 -1.02 3.05
N VAL A 57 17.00 -1.92 3.63
CA VAL A 57 15.57 -1.68 3.87
C VAL A 57 15.40 -0.59 4.93
N GLN A 58 16.19 -0.62 6.00
CA GLN A 58 16.15 0.40 7.04
C GLN A 58 16.47 1.79 6.46
N ARG A 59 17.54 1.92 5.68
CA ARG A 59 17.90 3.19 5.03
C ARG A 59 16.83 3.68 4.06
N GLN A 60 16.14 2.77 3.37
CA GLN A 60 15.02 3.14 2.51
C GLN A 60 13.86 3.69 3.34
N GLN A 61 13.47 3.00 4.41
CA GLN A 61 12.42 3.47 5.33
C GLN A 61 12.75 4.83 5.95
N GLU A 62 14.00 5.04 6.36
CA GLU A 62 14.46 6.33 6.88
C GLU A 62 14.33 7.44 5.84
N ARG A 63 14.67 7.18 4.57
CA ARG A 63 14.48 8.15 3.47
C ARG A 63 13.01 8.43 3.20
N ASP A 64 12.18 7.39 3.14
CA ASP A 64 10.75 7.52 2.90
C ASP A 64 10.10 8.32 4.03
N MET A 65 10.44 8.03 5.28
CA MET A 65 9.97 8.78 6.44
C MET A 65 10.45 10.24 6.41
N ALA A 66 11.72 10.49 6.08
CA ALA A 66 12.25 11.85 5.96
C ALA A 66 11.52 12.66 4.87
N PHE A 67 11.01 12.01 3.83
CA PHE A 67 10.19 12.65 2.80
C PHE A 67 8.74 12.86 3.25
N VAL A 68 8.12 11.86 3.87
CA VAL A 68 6.68 11.89 4.19
C VAL A 68 6.39 12.72 5.44
N LEU A 69 7.17 12.56 6.51
CA LEU A 69 6.86 13.15 7.83
C LEU A 69 6.64 14.67 7.78
N PRO A 70 7.48 15.50 7.13
CA PRO A 70 7.27 16.94 7.08
C PRO A 70 5.99 17.36 6.34
N ARG A 71 5.38 16.47 5.55
CA ARG A 71 4.14 16.76 4.79
C ARG A 71 2.88 16.43 5.59
N ILE A 72 3.01 15.59 6.62
CA ILE A 72 1.87 15.08 7.39
C ILE A 72 1.94 15.45 8.88
N SER A 73 3.06 16.03 9.34
CA SER A 73 3.28 16.38 10.76
C SER A 73 2.29 17.41 11.28
N ASP A 74 1.84 18.32 10.42
CA ASP A 74 1.01 19.46 10.80
C ASP A 74 -0.48 19.18 10.60
N LEU A 75 -0.84 17.94 10.22
CA LEU A 75 -2.23 17.54 10.07
C LEU A 75 -2.88 17.37 11.45
N SER A 76 -4.05 17.96 11.63
CA SER A 76 -4.94 17.66 12.75
C SER A 76 -5.35 16.19 12.74
N GLN A 77 -5.85 15.69 13.87
CA GLN A 77 -6.32 14.30 13.98
C GLN A 77 -7.37 13.96 12.91
N ALA A 78 -8.30 14.88 12.63
CA ALA A 78 -9.32 14.68 11.60
C ALA A 78 -8.71 14.60 10.20
N GLN A 79 -7.78 15.50 9.87
CA GLN A 79 -7.06 15.48 8.59
C GLN A 79 -6.24 14.20 8.42
N TYR A 80 -5.59 13.72 9.49
CA TYR A 80 -4.83 12.48 9.47
C TYR A 80 -5.73 11.26 9.20
N ARG A 81 -6.93 11.22 9.76
CA ARG A 81 -7.93 10.16 9.48
C ARG A 81 -8.35 10.16 8.02
N VAL A 82 -8.68 11.33 7.46
CA VAL A 82 -9.04 11.47 6.04
C VAL A 82 -7.87 11.07 5.14
N PHE A 83 -6.65 11.50 5.47
CA PHE A 83 -5.45 11.12 4.73
C PHE A 83 -5.25 9.61 4.71
N LEU A 84 -5.27 8.94 5.87
CA LEU A 84 -5.10 7.48 5.94
C LEU A 84 -6.24 6.73 5.26
N PHE A 85 -7.48 7.20 5.42
CA PHE A 85 -8.64 6.64 4.74
C PHE A 85 -8.46 6.69 3.22
N ALA A 86 -8.13 7.87 2.68
CA ALA A 86 -7.92 8.04 1.26
C ALA A 86 -6.77 7.16 0.74
N GLN A 87 -5.66 7.08 1.47
CA GLN A 87 -4.53 6.20 1.10
C GLN A 87 -4.92 4.72 1.08
N ALA A 88 -5.65 4.24 2.09
CA ALA A 88 -6.11 2.87 2.15
C ALA A 88 -7.04 2.54 0.98
N HIS A 89 -7.99 3.43 0.68
CA HIS A 89 -8.94 3.26 -0.42
C HIS A 89 -8.28 3.30 -1.79
N VAL A 90 -7.33 4.23 -2.01
CA VAL A 90 -6.56 4.31 -3.26
C VAL A 90 -5.76 3.02 -3.48
N LEU A 91 -5.12 2.49 -2.44
CA LEU A 91 -4.35 1.25 -2.54
C LEU A 91 -5.23 0.04 -2.87
N ASP A 92 -6.39 -0.08 -2.24
CA ASP A 92 -7.34 -1.16 -2.53
C ASP A 92 -7.92 -1.05 -3.95
N TYR A 93 -8.38 0.15 -4.33
CA TYR A 93 -8.90 0.42 -5.66
C TYR A 93 -7.87 0.13 -6.76
N ALA A 94 -6.61 0.50 -6.56
CA ALA A 94 -5.53 0.29 -7.53
C ALA A 94 -5.31 -1.19 -7.88
N LEU A 95 -5.66 -2.13 -7.00
CA LEU A 95 -5.53 -3.57 -7.26
C LEU A 95 -6.48 -4.07 -8.37
N THR A 96 -7.59 -3.36 -8.60
CA THR A 96 -8.63 -3.75 -9.55
C THR A 96 -8.82 -2.74 -10.69
N ALA A 97 -8.09 -1.62 -10.65
CA ALA A 97 -8.20 -0.54 -11.62
C ALA A 97 -7.82 -0.99 -13.04
N ALA A 98 -8.71 -0.70 -14.00
CA ALA A 98 -8.49 -0.92 -15.42
C ALA A 98 -8.90 0.34 -16.22
N PRO A 99 -7.95 1.06 -16.85
CA PRO A 99 -6.50 0.83 -16.88
C PRO A 99 -5.81 1.03 -15.51
N PRO A 100 -4.55 0.61 -15.34
CA PRO A 100 -3.80 0.80 -14.09
C PRO A 100 -3.75 2.27 -13.69
N LEU A 101 -3.92 2.52 -12.40
CA LEU A 101 -3.91 3.85 -11.83
C LEU A 101 -2.48 4.40 -11.76
N LEU A 102 -2.29 5.66 -12.18
CA LEU A 102 -1.02 6.38 -12.09
C LEU A 102 -1.10 7.46 -11.00
N ASP A 103 0.06 7.90 -10.50
CA ASP A 103 0.14 8.96 -9.48
C ASP A 103 -0.55 10.26 -9.93
N ARG A 104 -0.49 10.59 -11.23
CA ARG A 104 -1.20 11.75 -11.80
C ARG A 104 -2.71 11.61 -11.70
N ASP A 105 -3.25 10.40 -11.84
CA ASP A 105 -4.69 10.16 -11.77
C ASP A 105 -5.17 10.31 -10.32
N VAL A 106 -4.36 9.85 -9.35
CA VAL A 106 -4.61 10.04 -7.92
C VAL A 106 -4.59 11.52 -7.55
N ALA A 107 -3.57 12.26 -8.01
CA ALA A 107 -3.45 13.69 -7.76
C ALA A 107 -4.63 14.47 -8.36
N GLU A 108 -5.03 14.15 -9.59
CA GLU A 108 -6.14 14.80 -10.27
C GLU A 108 -7.49 14.50 -9.62
N ALA A 109 -7.72 13.24 -9.20
CA ALA A 109 -8.91 12.85 -8.45
C ALA A 109 -9.02 13.60 -7.13
N ALA A 110 -7.94 13.63 -6.34
CA ALA A 110 -7.88 14.34 -5.07
C ALA A 110 -8.10 15.85 -5.25
N ALA A 111 -7.52 16.46 -6.29
CA ALA A 111 -7.71 17.87 -6.60
C ALA A 111 -9.16 18.19 -6.97
N ALA A 112 -9.80 17.37 -7.82
CA ALA A 112 -11.21 17.56 -8.20
C ALA A 112 -12.15 17.43 -6.98
N MET A 113 -11.89 16.47 -6.08
CA MET A 113 -12.66 16.32 -4.85
C MET A 113 -12.46 17.50 -3.89
N ALA A 114 -11.21 17.94 -3.68
CA ALA A 114 -10.92 19.10 -2.85
C ALA A 114 -11.63 20.36 -3.36
N ALA A 115 -11.52 20.65 -4.67
CA ALA A 115 -12.21 21.79 -5.29
C ALA A 115 -13.74 21.69 -5.13
N THR A 116 -14.31 20.49 -5.24
CA THR A 116 -15.75 20.25 -5.00
C THR A 116 -16.14 20.57 -3.56
N PHE A 117 -15.37 20.10 -2.58
CA PHE A 117 -15.64 20.39 -1.17
C PHE A 117 -15.48 21.88 -0.83
N GLU A 118 -14.45 22.54 -1.32
CA GLU A 118 -14.23 23.99 -1.14
C GLU A 118 -15.38 24.81 -1.72
N THR A 119 -15.85 24.45 -2.92
CA THR A 119 -16.99 25.12 -3.58
C THR A 119 -18.28 24.88 -2.79
N SER A 120 -18.50 23.66 -2.30
CA SER A 120 -19.67 23.32 -1.47
C SER A 120 -19.69 24.03 -0.12
N GLN A 121 -18.52 24.24 0.51
CA GLN A 121 -18.42 25.03 1.75
C GLN A 121 -18.85 26.49 1.55
N SER A 122 -18.67 27.00 0.33
CA SER A 122 -19.10 28.35 -0.04
C SER A 122 -20.60 28.42 -0.40
N GLY A 123 -21.35 27.32 -0.24
CA GLY A 123 -22.78 27.22 -0.55
C GLY A 123 -23.09 26.96 -2.03
N ILE A 124 -22.08 26.69 -2.86
CA ILE A 124 -22.23 26.45 -4.29
C ILE A 124 -22.21 24.95 -4.55
N ILE A 125 -23.32 24.40 -5.05
CA ILE A 125 -23.39 22.98 -5.43
C ILE A 125 -22.83 22.84 -6.85
N TYR A 126 -21.51 22.63 -6.93
CA TYR A 126 -20.81 22.34 -8.18
C TYR A 126 -19.84 21.18 -7.99
N GLN A 127 -19.88 20.21 -8.90
CA GLN A 127 -18.99 19.05 -8.90
C GLN A 127 -17.89 19.25 -9.93
N HIS A 128 -16.65 19.37 -9.46
CA HIS A 128 -15.49 19.40 -10.35
C HIS A 128 -15.20 17.99 -10.86
N GLN A 129 -14.87 17.89 -12.15
CA GLN A 129 -14.53 16.63 -12.79
C GLN A 129 -13.06 16.64 -13.18
N ALA A 130 -12.34 15.56 -12.83
CA ALA A 130 -11.02 15.29 -13.37
C ALA A 130 -11.11 15.12 -14.90
N ALA A 131 -10.08 15.51 -15.64
CA ALA A 131 -10.01 15.31 -17.09
C ALA A 131 -9.77 13.84 -17.45
N ALA A 132 -8.93 13.13 -16.69
CA ALA A 132 -8.66 11.71 -16.95
C ALA A 132 -9.79 10.81 -16.43
N VAL A 133 -10.27 9.89 -17.27
CA VAL A 133 -11.30 8.90 -16.89
C VAL A 133 -10.89 8.05 -15.67
N PRO A 134 -9.64 7.55 -15.53
CA PRO A 134 -9.21 6.85 -14.33
C PRO A 134 -9.35 7.70 -13.06
N ALA A 135 -8.98 8.99 -13.14
CA ALA A 135 -9.11 9.94 -12.04
C ALA A 135 -10.58 10.19 -11.67
N GLN A 136 -11.47 10.35 -12.66
CA GLN A 136 -12.91 10.49 -12.42
C GLN A 136 -13.48 9.28 -11.67
N ARG A 137 -13.12 8.06 -12.09
CA ARG A 137 -13.59 6.81 -11.46
C ARG A 137 -13.08 6.68 -10.04
N LEU A 138 -11.81 7.02 -9.80
CA LEU A 138 -11.24 7.03 -8.46
C LEU A 138 -11.96 8.05 -7.57
N ALA A 139 -12.18 9.29 -8.05
CA ALA A 139 -12.86 10.33 -7.30
C ALA A 139 -14.29 9.91 -6.90
N ALA A 140 -15.03 9.30 -7.84
CA ALA A 140 -16.37 8.77 -7.56
C ALA A 140 -16.34 7.64 -6.51
N SER A 141 -15.39 6.70 -6.64
CA SER A 141 -15.25 5.59 -5.70
C SER A 141 -14.87 6.08 -4.30
N LEU A 142 -13.91 7.01 -4.20
CA LEU A 142 -13.47 7.57 -2.93
C LEU A 142 -14.56 8.43 -2.28
N GLY A 143 -15.31 9.19 -3.07
CA GLY A 143 -16.46 9.96 -2.59
C GLY A 143 -17.57 9.07 -2.03
N ALA A 144 -17.89 7.97 -2.71
CA ALA A 144 -18.84 6.98 -2.21
C ALA A 144 -18.38 6.38 -0.87
N ALA A 145 -17.11 5.96 -0.79
CA ALA A 145 -16.55 5.39 0.42
C ALA A 145 -16.50 6.39 1.59
N LEU A 146 -16.23 7.68 1.34
CA LEU A 146 -16.27 8.72 2.37
C LEU A 146 -17.65 8.88 3.00
N MET A 147 -18.73 8.77 2.22
CA MET A 147 -20.10 8.87 2.74
C MET A 147 -20.50 7.69 3.63
N GLU A 148 -19.81 6.55 3.54
CA GLU A 148 -20.08 5.40 4.41
C GLU A 148 -19.41 5.52 5.78
N VAL A 149 -18.44 6.44 5.92
CA VAL A 149 -17.59 6.58 7.12
C VAL A 149 -17.95 7.83 7.95
N VAL A 150 -18.68 8.79 7.37
CA VAL A 150 -19.14 10.04 8.00
C VAL A 150 -20.63 9.97 8.30
#